data_AF-A0A959UVT9-F1
#
_entry.id   AF-A0A959UVT9-F1
#
_cell.length_a   1.000
_cell.length_b   1.000
_cell.length_c   1.000
_cell.angle_alpha   90.00
_cell.angle_beta   90.00
_cell.angle_gamma   90.00
#
_symmetry.space_group_name_H-M   'P 1'
#
loop_
_entity.id
_entity.type
_entity.pdbx_description
1 polymer ?
#
loop_
_entity_poly.entity_id
_entity_poly.type
_entity_poly.pdbx_seq_one_letter_code
_entity_poly.pdbx_strand_id
1 'polypeptide(L)'
;MIKRRKKHGPGEINAGSMADIAFLLLIFFLVTTTMDTDVGILRLLPPIVEDMTPPDKVKQRNIYEVLVNDADQLLVEGRPMDISELREGAKEFMTNPDNSEDLPEKELVTRAMCQQKVAEYRAGVASAGSDAKLKQSYQKELDKWEEKLNAVELVGEYMELPGSAVLSLQTGSKTSYNMYVQVQN
;
A
#
# COMPACT_ATOMS: atom_id res chain seq x y z
N MET A 1 -76.93 -37.72 -28.94
CA MET A 1 -76.58 -36.76 -27.87
C MET A 1 -75.12 -36.99 -27.46
N ILE A 2 -74.22 -36.04 -27.70
CA ILE A 2 -72.81 -36.12 -27.29
C ILE A 2 -72.60 -35.14 -26.14
N LYS A 3 -72.29 -35.65 -24.92
CA LYS A 3 -71.97 -34.82 -23.76
C LYS A 3 -70.53 -34.32 -23.86
N ARG A 4 -70.33 -33.00 -23.95
CA ARG A 4 -69.01 -32.36 -23.86
C ARG A 4 -68.46 -32.48 -22.42
N ARG A 5 -67.26 -33.04 -22.25
CA ARG A 5 -66.50 -33.03 -21.00
C ARG A 5 -65.96 -31.61 -20.75
N LYS A 6 -66.28 -31.00 -19.59
CA LYS A 6 -65.63 -29.76 -19.13
C LYS A 6 -64.16 -30.06 -18.79
N LYS A 7 -63.22 -29.45 -19.51
CA LYS A 7 -61.80 -29.39 -19.10
C LYS A 7 -61.74 -28.59 -17.79
N HIS A 8 -61.23 -29.20 -16.72
CA HIS A 8 -60.79 -28.46 -15.55
C HIS A 8 -59.57 -27.63 -15.97
N GLY A 9 -59.62 -26.31 -15.79
CA GLY A 9 -58.43 -25.46 -15.90
C GLY A 9 -57.42 -25.83 -14.82
N PRO A 10 -56.14 -25.46 -14.98
CA PRO A 10 -55.15 -25.67 -13.93
C PRO A 10 -55.66 -25.02 -12.64
N GLY A 11 -55.65 -25.79 -11.54
CA GLY A 11 -56.20 -25.36 -10.26
C GLY A 11 -55.56 -24.07 -9.76
N GLU A 12 -56.34 -23.27 -9.04
CA GLU A 12 -55.89 -22.05 -8.40
C GLU A 12 -54.67 -22.36 -7.52
N ILE A 13 -53.52 -21.78 -7.89
CA ILE A 13 -52.27 -21.96 -7.14
C ILE A 13 -52.41 -21.13 -5.87
N ASN A 14 -52.07 -21.69 -4.70
CA ASN A 14 -52.15 -20.98 -3.43
C ASN A 14 -51.13 -19.83 -3.40
N ALA A 15 -51.57 -18.65 -3.84
CA ALA A 15 -50.74 -17.45 -3.94
C ALA A 15 -50.37 -16.87 -2.57
N GLY A 16 -51.08 -17.21 -1.50
CA GLY A 16 -50.78 -16.74 -0.14
C GLY A 16 -49.46 -17.30 0.37
N SER A 17 -49.27 -18.63 0.28
CA SER A 17 -48.01 -19.27 0.68
C SER A 17 -46.84 -18.92 -0.25
N MET A 18 -47.13 -18.67 -1.53
CA MET A 18 -46.12 -18.24 -2.50
C MET A 18 -45.66 -16.79 -2.25
N ALA A 19 -46.58 -15.90 -1.85
CA ALA A 19 -46.26 -14.51 -1.53
C ALA A 19 -45.44 -14.37 -0.24
N ASP A 20 -45.76 -15.16 0.79
CA ASP A 20 -45.06 -15.12 2.09
C ASP A 20 -43.59 -15.55 1.96
N ILE A 21 -43.33 -16.65 1.25
CA ILE A 21 -41.95 -17.11 1.03
C ILE A 21 -41.15 -16.15 0.14
N ALA A 22 -41.78 -15.53 -0.87
CA ALA A 22 -41.13 -14.52 -1.69
C ALA A 22 -40.81 -13.25 -0.91
N PHE A 23 -41.67 -12.85 0.03
CA PHE A 23 -41.47 -11.67 0.87
C PHE A 23 -40.33 -11.86 1.89
N LEU A 24 -40.28 -13.04 2.54
CA LEU A 24 -39.16 -13.39 3.42
C LEU A 24 -37.84 -13.44 2.67
N LEU A 25 -37.81 -13.99 1.45
CA LEU A 25 -36.62 -13.97 0.59
C LEU A 25 -36.23 -12.54 0.19
N LEU A 26 -37.18 -11.66 -0.07
CA LEU A 26 -36.91 -10.27 -0.43
C LEU A 26 -36.33 -9.48 0.75
N ILE A 27 -36.86 -9.64 1.97
CA ILE A 27 -36.27 -9.06 3.18
C ILE A 27 -34.89 -9.67 3.46
N PHE A 28 -34.74 -10.98 3.31
CA PHE A 28 -33.46 -11.65 3.48
C PHE A 28 -32.42 -11.09 2.51
N PHE A 29 -32.74 -10.96 1.22
CA PHE A 29 -31.85 -10.32 0.25
C PHE A 29 -31.63 -8.85 0.55
N LEU A 30 -32.64 -8.10 0.99
CA LEU A 30 -32.48 -6.68 1.33
C LEU A 30 -31.56 -6.49 2.55
N VAL A 31 -31.71 -7.31 3.60
CA VAL A 31 -30.89 -7.23 4.82
C VAL A 31 -29.46 -7.71 4.57
N THR A 32 -29.29 -8.81 3.83
CA THR A 32 -27.96 -9.37 3.52
C THR A 32 -27.20 -8.57 2.46
N THR A 33 -27.89 -7.84 1.57
CA THR A 33 -27.23 -6.91 0.63
C THR A 33 -26.85 -5.58 1.26
N THR A 34 -27.47 -5.20 2.39
CA THR A 34 -27.04 -4.05 3.21
C THR A 34 -26.03 -4.41 4.29
N MET A 35 -25.56 -5.67 4.37
CA MET A 35 -24.47 -5.98 5.28
C MET A 35 -23.21 -5.29 4.75
N ASP A 36 -22.82 -4.25 5.49
CA ASP A 36 -21.70 -3.36 5.24
C ASP A 36 -20.48 -4.15 4.77
N THR A 37 -19.96 -3.85 3.57
CA THR A 37 -18.66 -4.37 3.17
C THR A 37 -17.62 -3.62 3.97
N ASP A 38 -17.13 -4.22 5.05
CA ASP A 38 -15.94 -3.75 5.76
C ASP A 38 -14.90 -3.36 4.69
N VAL A 39 -14.52 -2.08 4.67
CA VAL A 39 -13.66 -1.51 3.65
C VAL A 39 -12.27 -2.11 3.82
N GLY A 40 -12.04 -3.26 3.19
CA GLY A 40 -10.75 -3.94 3.26
C GLY A 40 -9.66 -3.04 2.69
N ILE A 41 -8.64 -2.72 3.50
CA ILE A 41 -7.45 -2.04 2.99
C ILE A 41 -6.68 -3.07 2.14
N LEU A 42 -6.61 -2.82 0.84
CA LEU A 42 -5.82 -3.63 -0.09
C LEU A 42 -4.34 -3.48 0.28
N ARG A 43 -3.71 -4.55 0.75
CA ARG A 43 -2.26 -4.63 0.92
C ARG A 43 -1.66 -5.43 -0.23
N LEU A 44 -0.77 -4.81 -1.00
CA LEU A 44 0.11 -5.54 -1.91
C LEU A 44 1.24 -6.14 -1.06
N LEU A 45 1.35 -7.47 -1.05
CA LEU A 45 2.52 -8.09 -0.43
C LEU A 45 3.77 -7.72 -1.24
N PRO A 46 4.89 -7.37 -0.58
CA PRO A 46 6.16 -7.19 -1.26
C PRO A 46 6.49 -8.45 -2.09
N PRO A 47 7.08 -8.29 -3.28
CA PRO A 47 7.53 -9.43 -4.07
C PRO A 47 8.59 -10.21 -3.30
N ILE A 48 8.56 -11.53 -3.41
CA ILE A 48 9.54 -12.42 -2.78
C ILE A 48 10.88 -12.19 -3.49
N VAL A 49 11.89 -11.75 -2.74
CA VAL A 49 13.28 -11.64 -3.22
C VAL A 49 14.01 -12.97 -2.98
N GLU A 50 14.63 -13.53 -4.03
CA GLU A 50 15.36 -14.82 -3.95
C GLU A 50 16.72 -14.67 -3.25
N ASP A 51 17.35 -13.50 -3.40
CA ASP A 51 18.56 -13.13 -2.68
C ASP A 51 18.21 -12.21 -1.51
N MET A 52 18.20 -12.77 -0.31
CA MET A 52 18.22 -11.98 0.93
C MET A 52 19.64 -11.47 1.16
N THR A 53 20.04 -10.43 0.44
CA THR A 53 21.16 -9.62 0.93
C THR A 53 20.76 -9.06 2.30
N PRO A 54 21.68 -9.05 3.29
CA PRO A 54 21.38 -8.43 4.57
C PRO A 54 20.92 -6.99 4.29
N PRO A 55 19.79 -6.54 4.85
CA PRO A 55 19.37 -5.16 4.68
C PRO A 55 20.49 -4.25 5.18
N ASP A 56 20.80 -3.22 4.40
CA ASP A 56 21.78 -2.23 4.81
C ASP A 56 21.40 -1.67 6.18
N LYS A 57 22.40 -1.36 7.00
CA LYS A 57 22.17 -0.75 8.32
C LYS A 57 21.53 0.62 8.13
N VAL A 58 20.20 0.68 8.24
CA VAL A 58 19.44 1.93 8.18
C VAL A 58 19.72 2.75 9.44
N LYS A 59 20.01 4.04 9.26
CA LYS A 59 20.18 4.97 10.39
C LYS A 59 18.81 5.20 11.04
N GLN A 60 18.74 5.22 12.37
CA GLN A 60 17.49 5.40 13.09
C GLN A 60 16.75 6.69 12.70
N ARG A 61 17.49 7.79 12.45
CA ARG A 61 16.93 9.07 11.95
C ARG A 61 16.25 9.00 10.58
N ASN A 62 16.44 7.91 9.83
CA ASN A 62 15.78 7.68 8.55
C ASN A 62 14.48 6.86 8.71
N ILE A 63 14.11 6.49 9.94
CA ILE A 63 12.88 5.75 10.21
C ILE A 63 11.95 6.67 10.97
N TYR A 64 10.77 6.95 10.42
CA TYR A 64 9.69 7.61 11.15
C TYR A 64 8.86 6.55 11.86
N GLU A 65 9.02 6.44 13.16
CA GLU A 65 8.37 5.39 13.96
C GLU A 65 7.00 5.85 14.45
N VAL A 66 5.96 5.14 14.01
CA VAL A 66 4.56 5.33 14.41
C VAL A 66 4.08 4.06 15.09
N LEU A 67 3.92 4.12 16.41
CA LEU A 67 3.40 3.02 17.22
C LEU A 67 1.98 3.33 17.66
N VAL A 68 1.09 2.36 17.55
CA VAL A 68 -0.28 2.44 18.06
C VAL A 68 -0.47 1.36 19.09
N ASN A 69 -0.90 1.73 20.30
CA ASN A 69 -1.13 0.76 21.36
C ASN A 69 -2.55 0.16 21.33
N ASP A 70 -2.82 -0.75 22.27
CA ASP A 70 -4.12 -1.41 22.44
C ASP A 70 -5.22 -0.46 22.98
N ALA A 71 -4.87 0.77 23.38
CA ALA A 71 -5.79 1.81 23.86
C ALA A 71 -6.01 2.91 22.81
N ASP A 72 -5.68 2.65 21.55
CA ASP A 72 -5.78 3.59 20.42
C ASP A 72 -5.00 4.89 20.62
N GLN A 73 -3.89 4.82 21.35
CA GLN A 73 -2.98 5.96 21.52
C GLN A 73 -1.79 5.82 20.59
N LEU A 74 -1.40 6.94 19.98
CA LEU A 74 -0.22 7.02 19.11
C LEU A 74 1.00 7.47 19.89
N LEU A 75 2.12 6.79 19.62
CA LEU A 75 3.46 7.19 20.01
C LEU A 75 4.28 7.36 18.73
N VAL A 76 4.65 8.59 18.42
CA VAL A 76 5.37 8.96 17.20
C VAL A 76 6.71 9.55 17.61
N GLU A 77 7.82 9.02 17.09
CA GLU A 77 9.18 9.44 17.48
C GLU A 77 9.39 9.44 19.00
N GLY A 78 8.80 8.47 19.70
CA GLY A 78 8.85 8.34 21.16
C GLY A 78 8.01 9.35 21.94
N ARG A 79 7.17 10.17 21.28
CA ARG A 79 6.30 11.16 21.91
C ARG A 79 4.82 10.86 21.64
N PRO A 80 3.91 11.05 22.61
CA PRO A 80 2.48 10.96 22.35
C PRO A 80 2.07 12.01 21.31
N MET A 81 1.31 11.60 20.30
CA MET A 81 0.85 12.48 19.22
C MET A 81 -0.65 12.25 18.96
N ASP A 82 -1.38 13.27 18.52
CA ASP A 82 -2.76 13.12 18.07
C ASP A 82 -2.82 12.65 16.60
N ILE A 83 -3.83 11.87 16.25
CA ILE A 83 -4.02 11.36 14.89
C ILE A 83 -4.12 12.48 13.83
N SER A 84 -4.65 13.64 14.21
CA SER A 84 -4.79 14.79 13.31
C SER A 84 -3.43 15.39 12.89
N GLU A 85 -2.40 15.25 13.73
CA GLU A 85 -1.06 15.79 13.50
C GLU A 85 -0.16 14.81 12.74
N LEU A 86 -0.47 13.51 12.77
CA LEU A 86 0.35 12.44 12.20
C LEU A 86 0.69 12.69 10.72
N ARG A 87 -0.30 13.12 9.92
CA ARG A 87 -0.14 13.38 8.49
C ARG A 87 0.83 14.52 8.23
N GLU A 88 0.77 15.58 9.03
CA GLU A 88 1.63 16.74 8.88
C GLU A 88 3.07 16.40 9.28
N GLY A 89 3.25 15.71 10.41
CA GLY A 89 4.58 15.24 10.85
C GLY A 89 5.23 14.27 9.87
N ALA A 90 4.47 13.32 9.31
CA ALA A 90 4.99 12.41 8.28
C ALA A 90 5.39 13.14 6.99
N LYS A 91 4.64 14.19 6.62
CA LYS A 91 4.95 15.03 5.46
C LYS A 91 6.21 15.87 5.70
N GLU A 92 6.37 16.43 6.89
CA GLU A 92 7.57 17.15 7.29
C GLU A 92 8.80 16.23 7.23
N PHE A 93 8.69 15.02 7.79
CA PHE A 93 9.73 14.00 7.73
C PHE A 93 10.14 13.64 6.29
N MET A 94 9.16 13.48 5.39
CA MET A 94 9.39 13.15 3.98
C MET A 94 9.88 14.33 3.12
N THR A 95 9.75 15.57 3.58
CA THR A 95 10.19 16.74 2.80
C THR A 95 11.53 17.28 3.28
N ASN A 96 11.77 17.24 4.60
CA ASN A 96 12.96 17.76 5.30
C ASN A 96 13.57 19.00 4.61
N PRO A 97 12.81 20.10 4.43
CA PRO A 97 13.23 21.21 3.58
C PRO A 97 14.57 21.83 4.03
N ASP A 98 14.79 21.94 5.33
CA ASP A 98 15.96 22.58 5.93
C ASP A 98 17.14 21.64 6.20
N ASN A 99 17.03 20.37 5.80
CA ASN A 99 18.03 19.33 6.07
C ASN A 99 18.42 19.24 7.55
N SER A 100 17.42 19.28 8.44
CA SER A 100 17.61 19.25 9.89
C SER A 100 18.30 17.95 10.34
N GLU A 101 19.13 18.03 11.38
CA GLU A 101 19.83 16.88 11.96
C GLU A 101 18.87 15.85 12.58
N ASP A 102 17.69 16.31 13.01
CA ASP A 102 16.65 15.47 13.61
C ASP A 102 15.78 14.73 12.56
N LEU A 103 15.91 15.10 11.28
CA LEU A 103 15.13 14.54 10.17
C LEU A 103 16.01 13.63 9.28
N PRO A 104 15.44 12.88 8.32
CA PRO A 104 16.20 11.98 7.46
C PRO A 104 17.32 12.68 6.72
N GLU A 105 18.50 12.08 6.74
CA GLU A 105 19.68 12.64 6.08
C GLU A 105 19.47 12.67 4.57
N LYS A 106 19.64 13.83 3.94
CA LYS A 106 19.58 13.93 2.47
C LYS A 106 20.92 13.55 1.83
N GLU A 107 20.84 12.83 0.72
CA GLU A 107 21.99 12.47 -0.10
C GLU A 107 22.12 13.44 -1.28
N LEU A 108 23.33 13.93 -1.53
CA LEU A 108 23.63 14.78 -2.68
C LEU A 108 23.76 13.91 -3.93
N VAL A 109 22.93 14.19 -4.94
CA VAL A 109 22.98 13.52 -6.24
C VAL A 109 23.79 14.39 -7.20
N THR A 110 25.05 13.99 -7.40
CA THR A 110 25.95 14.65 -8.36
C THR A 110 25.98 13.93 -9.70
N ARG A 111 26.32 14.66 -10.77
CA ARG A 111 26.47 14.08 -12.11
C ARG A 111 27.47 12.93 -12.13
N ALA A 112 28.60 13.09 -11.44
CA ALA A 112 29.66 12.09 -11.39
C ALA A 112 29.17 10.79 -10.74
N MET A 113 28.41 10.89 -9.64
CA MET A 113 27.84 9.72 -8.96
C MET A 113 26.85 8.98 -9.85
N CYS A 114 25.94 9.71 -10.52
CA CYS A 114 24.99 9.10 -11.45
C CYS A 114 25.70 8.38 -12.60
N GLN A 115 26.70 9.01 -13.23
CA GLN A 115 27.46 8.40 -14.33
C GLN A 115 28.21 7.15 -13.88
N GLN A 116 28.81 7.17 -12.68
CA GLN A 116 29.48 6.02 -12.10
C GLN A 116 28.49 4.86 -11.88
N LYS A 117 27.32 5.13 -11.28
CA LYS A 117 26.30 4.12 -11.02
C LYS A 117 25.68 3.56 -12.30
N VAL A 118 25.39 4.40 -13.30
CA VAL A 118 24.91 3.94 -14.61
C VAL A 118 25.93 3.01 -15.26
N ALA A 119 27.22 3.35 -15.21
CA ALA A 119 28.27 2.49 -15.77
C ALA A 119 28.37 1.14 -15.02
N GLU A 120 28.27 1.15 -13.69
CA GLU A 120 28.25 -0.04 -12.84
C GLU A 120 27.08 -0.96 -13.19
N TYR A 121 25.85 -0.45 -13.19
CA TYR A 121 24.66 -1.25 -13.49
C TYR A 121 24.61 -1.70 -14.95
N ARG A 122 25.08 -0.88 -15.90
CA ARG A 122 25.20 -1.27 -17.31
C ARG A 122 26.16 -2.44 -17.47
N ALA A 123 27.30 -2.41 -16.77
CA ALA A 123 28.22 -3.55 -16.75
C ALA A 123 27.57 -4.77 -16.07
N GLY A 124 26.79 -4.57 -15.01
CA GLY A 124 25.96 -5.59 -14.35
C GLY A 124 25.02 -6.30 -15.33
N VAL A 125 24.24 -5.54 -16.10
CA VAL A 125 23.33 -6.07 -17.16
C VAL A 125 24.09 -6.88 -18.21
N ALA A 126 25.30 -6.43 -18.61
CA ALA A 126 26.13 -7.17 -19.56
C ALA A 126 26.68 -8.47 -18.98
N SER A 127 27.00 -8.48 -17.67
CA SER A 127 27.55 -9.64 -16.96
C SER A 127 26.50 -10.68 -16.55
N ALA A 128 25.22 -10.30 -16.46
CA ALA A 128 24.12 -11.16 -16.02
C ALA A 128 23.78 -12.33 -16.98
N GLY A 129 24.39 -12.38 -18.17
CA GLY A 129 24.27 -13.52 -19.08
C GLY A 129 22.82 -13.86 -19.46
N SER A 130 22.43 -15.12 -19.26
CA SER A 130 21.09 -15.67 -19.58
C SER A 130 20.10 -15.67 -18.41
N ASP A 131 20.47 -15.17 -17.23
CA ASP A 131 19.54 -15.06 -16.10
C ASP A 131 18.58 -13.87 -16.29
N ALA A 132 17.34 -14.17 -16.66
CA ALA A 132 16.32 -13.17 -16.96
C ALA A 132 15.91 -12.33 -15.74
N LYS A 133 15.89 -12.91 -14.52
CA LYS A 133 15.48 -12.19 -13.31
C LYS A 133 16.55 -11.20 -12.88
N LEU A 134 17.80 -11.65 -12.85
CA LEU A 134 18.94 -10.81 -12.49
C LEU A 134 19.14 -9.69 -13.52
N LYS A 135 18.94 -9.98 -14.81
CA LYS A 135 18.96 -8.96 -15.85
C LYS A 135 17.83 -7.93 -15.66
N GLN A 136 16.64 -8.37 -15.27
CA GLN A 136 15.51 -7.48 -15.01
C GLN A 136 15.72 -6.59 -13.78
N SER A 137 16.33 -7.10 -12.70
CA SER A 137 16.64 -6.27 -11.53
C SER A 137 17.69 -5.20 -11.85
N TYR A 138 18.77 -5.56 -12.53
CA TYR A 138 19.78 -4.59 -12.96
C TYR A 138 19.23 -3.59 -13.98
N GLN A 139 18.33 -4.01 -14.87
CA GLN A 139 17.68 -3.10 -15.81
C GLN A 139 16.82 -2.06 -15.08
N LYS A 140 16.04 -2.48 -14.07
CA LYS A 140 15.23 -1.54 -13.25
C LYS A 140 16.08 -0.50 -12.53
N GLU A 141 17.20 -0.92 -11.94
CA GLU A 141 18.13 0.01 -11.29
C GLU A 141 18.81 0.93 -12.33
N LEU A 142 19.18 0.40 -13.50
CA LEU A 142 19.74 1.20 -14.58
C LEU A 142 18.77 2.28 -15.06
N ASP A 143 17.52 1.93 -15.33
CA ASP A 143 16.48 2.87 -15.77
C ASP A 143 16.30 3.98 -14.72
N LYS A 144 16.24 3.62 -13.44
CA LYS A 144 16.16 4.56 -12.31
C LYS A 144 17.35 5.52 -12.25
N TRP A 145 18.58 5.03 -12.43
CA TRP A 145 19.78 5.88 -12.40
C TRP A 145 19.96 6.72 -13.67
N GLU A 146 19.48 6.25 -14.82
CA GLU A 146 19.41 7.04 -16.05
C GLU A 146 18.41 8.20 -15.93
N GLU A 147 17.24 7.97 -15.30
CA GLU A 147 16.29 9.03 -14.97
C GLU A 147 16.91 10.08 -14.04
N LYS A 148 17.65 9.67 -13.01
CA LYS A 148 18.38 10.59 -12.14
C LYS A 148 19.43 11.39 -12.90
N LEU A 149 20.19 10.75 -13.79
CA LEU A 149 21.18 11.47 -14.62
C LEU A 149 20.50 12.54 -15.49
N ASN A 150 19.37 12.21 -16.11
CA ASN A 150 18.58 13.16 -16.89
C ASN A 150 18.07 14.31 -16.02
N ALA A 151 17.57 14.03 -14.80
CA ALA A 151 17.16 15.06 -13.86
C ALA A 151 18.31 16.00 -13.47
N VAL A 152 19.50 15.46 -13.22
CA VAL A 152 20.71 16.26 -12.94
C VAL A 152 21.11 17.12 -14.14
N GLU A 153 20.98 16.62 -15.36
CA GLU A 153 21.29 17.39 -16.57
C GLU A 153 20.28 18.53 -16.83
N LEU A 154 19.03 18.36 -16.42
CA LEU A 154 17.98 19.37 -16.57
C LEU A 154 17.99 20.45 -15.48
N VAL A 155 18.15 20.05 -14.21
CA VAL A 155 17.95 20.93 -13.04
C VAL A 155 19.25 21.23 -12.30
N GLY A 156 20.33 20.49 -12.57
CA GLY A 156 21.60 20.56 -11.83
C GLY A 156 21.66 19.56 -10.67
N GLU A 157 22.69 19.67 -9.84
CA GLU A 157 22.86 18.82 -8.66
C GLU A 157 21.74 19.10 -7.64
N TYR A 158 21.14 18.04 -7.10
CA TYR A 158 20.02 18.15 -6.17
C TYR A 158 20.18 17.20 -4.99
N MET A 159 19.43 17.46 -3.93
CA MET A 159 19.40 16.62 -2.73
C MET A 159 18.13 15.77 -2.74
N GLU A 160 18.26 14.48 -2.46
CA GLU A 160 17.13 13.55 -2.34
C GLU A 160 17.14 12.82 -1.00
N LEU A 161 15.99 12.28 -0.61
CA LEU A 161 15.94 11.35 0.51
C LEU A 161 16.52 10.00 0.09
N PRO A 162 17.31 9.34 0.97
CA PRO A 162 17.86 8.03 0.70
C PRO A 162 16.73 7.02 0.60
N GLY A 163 16.93 5.95 -0.17
CA GLY A 163 15.97 4.84 -0.24
C GLY A 163 15.74 4.12 1.10
N SER A 164 16.57 4.41 2.11
CA SER A 164 16.42 3.93 3.48
C SER A 164 15.47 4.78 4.34
N ALA A 165 15.04 5.95 3.85
CA ALA A 165 14.05 6.79 4.53
C ALA A 165 12.66 6.15 4.44
N VAL A 166 12.14 5.65 5.56
CA VAL A 166 10.90 4.86 5.59
C VAL A 166 9.99 5.28 6.74
N LEU A 167 8.68 5.21 6.50
CA LEU A 167 7.68 5.31 7.56
C LEU A 167 7.41 3.90 8.12
N SER A 168 7.66 3.70 9.41
CA SER A 168 7.39 2.44 10.09
C SER A 168 6.10 2.56 10.89
N LEU A 169 5.13 1.71 10.58
CA LEU A 169 3.86 1.64 11.30
C LEU A 169 3.75 0.30 12.02
N GLN A 170 3.60 0.35 13.35
CA GLN A 170 3.33 -0.82 14.17
C GLN A 170 2.05 -0.61 14.97
N THR A 171 1.16 -1.60 14.93
CA THR A 171 -0.12 -1.55 15.64
C THR A 171 -0.21 -2.68 16.65
N GLY A 172 -0.75 -2.39 17.83
CA GLY A 172 -1.04 -3.35 18.87
C GLY A 172 -2.04 -4.41 18.40
N SER A 173 -2.01 -5.57 19.06
CA SER A 173 -2.90 -6.69 18.72
C SER A 173 -4.38 -6.39 18.92
N LYS A 174 -4.71 -5.37 19.74
CA LYS A 174 -6.08 -4.98 20.06
C LYS A 174 -6.44 -3.56 19.62
N THR A 175 -5.60 -2.92 18.81
CA THR A 175 -5.90 -1.62 18.22
C THR A 175 -7.23 -1.70 17.47
N SER A 176 -8.10 -0.71 17.64
CA SER A 176 -9.40 -0.70 16.99
C SER A 176 -9.25 -0.59 15.47
N TYR A 177 -10.22 -1.15 14.74
CA TYR A 177 -10.23 -1.08 13.29
C TYR A 177 -10.28 0.36 12.78
N ASN A 178 -11.04 1.24 13.44
CA ASN A 178 -11.09 2.67 13.07
C ASN A 178 -9.71 3.31 13.19
N MET A 179 -9.03 3.12 14.32
CA MET A 179 -7.67 3.65 14.52
C MET A 179 -6.69 3.09 13.47
N TYR A 180 -6.75 1.79 13.19
CA TYR A 180 -5.94 1.16 12.13
C TYR A 180 -6.16 1.81 10.75
N VAL A 181 -7.41 2.13 10.40
CA VAL A 181 -7.76 2.78 9.13
C VAL A 181 -7.30 4.23 9.10
N GLN A 182 -7.47 4.97 10.20
CA GLN A 182 -7.06 6.37 10.28
C GLN A 182 -5.56 6.57 10.15
N VAL A 183 -4.76 5.63 10.66
CA VAL A 183 -3.30 5.71 10.61
C VAL A 183 -2.73 5.33 9.24
N GLN A 184 -3.50 4.62 8.41
CA GLN A 184 -3.07 4.16 7.07
C GLN A 184 -3.52 5.05 5.91
N ASN A 185 -4.46 5.98 6.14
CA ASN A 185 -5.04 6.87 5.13
C ASN A 185 -4.55 8.31 5.27
#